data_AF-A0A941PES3-F1
#
_entry.id   AF-A0A941PES3-F1
#
_cell.length_a   1.000
_cell.length_b   1.000
_cell.length_c   1.000
_cell.angle_alpha   90.00
_cell.angle_beta   90.00
_cell.angle_gamma   90.00
#
_symmetry.space_group_name_H-M   'P 1'
#
loop_
_entity.id
_entity.type
_entity.pdbx_description
1 polymer ?
#
loop_
_entity_poly.entity_id
_entity_poly.type
_entity_poly.pdbx_seq_one_letter_code
_entity_poly.pdbx_strand_id
1 'polypeptide(L)'
;MNNFIKITEDSKLRQKLSEKFQQKISLINQPIYIREIAVFCKHSNSTKSLLFGEAQLSSYCYNKTPEEKRLVDYIDLLANIANNVHQHFNYAQNGLRQYQIKKERLNDITRISTHEFALYTSKPFTFKKFNNLVKEIEKSAKLYCENVHMLLSSFAVVNKAKQVLNTCLYVECGKIPIIHSFTKVRPSHIDFQYKNTDHFDQTNESKEFTAIPKTENIVSHDSVFEFTTLGGARCIQCVDICLDYILKHSKQISTKVINAPGLSPTAILPLQMNHLVTSNTLGRLHWRGRISDCIFVVDPRLTSIATPRPLKPERTNFLLNIKFPAGYN
;
A
#
# COMPACT_ATOMS: atom_id res chain seq x y z
N MET A 1 -34.96 -34.79 8.66
CA MET A 1 -35.60 -33.54 9.13
C MET A 1 -34.81 -32.37 8.58
N ASN A 2 -35.18 -31.90 7.38
CA ASN A 2 -34.55 -30.78 6.69
C ASN A 2 -35.33 -29.50 7.00
N ASN A 3 -34.93 -28.79 8.05
CA ASN A 3 -35.39 -27.42 8.34
C ASN A 3 -34.69 -26.39 7.43
N PHE A 4 -34.61 -26.66 6.12
CA PHE A 4 -34.46 -25.59 5.15
C PHE A 4 -35.83 -24.90 5.09
N ILE A 5 -36.03 -23.96 6.00
CA ILE A 5 -37.15 -23.02 5.95
C ILE A 5 -37.25 -22.55 4.50
N LYS A 6 -38.42 -22.77 3.89
CA LYS A 6 -38.79 -22.21 2.61
C LYS A 6 -38.76 -20.68 2.71
N ILE A 7 -37.56 -20.09 2.61
CA ILE A 7 -37.35 -18.66 2.33
C ILE A 7 -38.08 -18.29 1.02
N THR A 8 -38.55 -19.28 0.26
CA THR A 8 -39.34 -19.16 -0.95
C THR A 8 -40.72 -18.54 -0.80
N GLU A 9 -41.37 -18.62 0.36
CA GLU A 9 -42.79 -18.22 0.49
C GLU A 9 -43.00 -16.86 1.18
N ASP A 10 -42.01 -16.33 1.92
CA ASP A 10 -42.13 -15.02 2.57
C ASP A 10 -41.53 -13.91 1.68
N SER A 11 -42.38 -13.33 0.85
CA SER A 11 -42.03 -12.22 -0.05
C SER A 11 -41.47 -10.99 0.71
N LYS A 12 -41.94 -10.74 1.94
CA LYS A 12 -41.46 -9.62 2.77
C LYS A 12 -40.05 -9.86 3.28
N LEU A 13 -39.75 -11.08 3.74
CA LEU A 13 -38.40 -11.44 4.18
C LEU A 13 -37.40 -11.35 3.01
N ARG A 14 -37.77 -11.85 1.83
CA ARG A 14 -36.95 -11.76 0.61
C ARG A 14 -36.66 -10.31 0.23
N GLN A 15 -37.68 -9.45 0.24
CA GLN A 15 -37.53 -8.03 -0.05
C GLN A 15 -36.56 -7.37 0.94
N LYS A 16 -36.75 -7.59 2.25
CA LYS A 16 -35.90 -7.02 3.30
C LYS A 16 -34.43 -7.47 3.17
N LEU A 17 -34.19 -8.74 2.84
CA LEU A 17 -32.85 -9.26 2.61
C LEU A 17 -32.21 -8.66 1.35
N SER A 18 -32.98 -8.53 0.27
CA SER A 18 -32.54 -7.89 -0.97
C SER A 18 -32.16 -6.43 -0.72
N GLU A 19 -33.00 -5.66 -0.03
CA GLU A 19 -32.72 -4.27 0.33
C GLU A 19 -31.45 -4.14 1.17
N LYS A 20 -31.27 -4.99 2.19
CA LYS A 20 -30.05 -5.01 3.01
C LYS A 20 -28.82 -5.35 2.18
N PHE A 21 -28.93 -6.28 1.23
CA PHE A 21 -27.84 -6.66 0.35
C PHE A 21 -27.48 -5.53 -0.62
N GLN A 22 -28.48 -4.87 -1.21
CA GLN A 22 -28.29 -3.71 -2.07
C GLN A 22 -27.67 -2.52 -1.33
N GLN A 23 -28.11 -2.25 -0.09
CA GLN A 23 -27.50 -1.23 0.76
C GLN A 23 -26.02 -1.56 1.04
N LYS A 24 -25.71 -2.83 1.33
CA LYS A 24 -24.32 -3.27 1.53
C LYS A 24 -23.49 -3.10 0.27
N ILE A 25 -23.99 -3.51 -0.90
CA ILE A 25 -23.31 -3.31 -2.19
C ILE A 25 -23.08 -1.82 -2.46
N SER A 26 -24.10 -0.99 -2.22
CA SER A 26 -24.03 0.46 -2.42
C SER A 26 -22.97 1.10 -1.52
N LEU A 27 -22.92 0.73 -0.23
CA LEU A 27 -21.91 1.19 0.72
C LEU A 27 -20.50 0.79 0.28
N ILE A 28 -20.30 -0.49 -0.03
CA ILE A 28 -19.00 -1.06 -0.43
C ILE A 28 -18.45 -0.36 -1.68
N ASN A 29 -19.32 0.02 -2.61
CA ASN A 29 -18.94 0.60 -3.89
C ASN A 29 -19.11 2.13 -3.94
N GLN A 30 -19.19 2.79 -2.79
CA GLN A 30 -19.10 4.25 -2.75
C GLN A 30 -17.76 4.72 -3.32
N PRO A 31 -17.70 5.87 -4.02
CA PRO A 31 -16.45 6.38 -4.58
C PRO A 31 -15.36 6.57 -3.53
N ILE A 32 -14.14 6.17 -3.87
CA ILE A 32 -12.93 6.38 -3.07
C ILE A 32 -12.02 7.37 -3.80
N TYR A 33 -11.50 8.35 -3.07
CA TYR A 33 -10.58 9.36 -3.62
C TYR A 33 -9.22 9.21 -2.96
N ILE A 34 -8.17 8.95 -3.74
CA ILE A 34 -6.82 8.76 -3.21
C ILE A 34 -5.91 9.92 -3.61
N ARG A 35 -5.43 10.66 -2.61
CA ARG A 35 -4.38 11.67 -2.75
C ARG A 35 -3.02 11.02 -2.54
N GLU A 36 -2.14 11.13 -3.53
CA GLU A 36 -0.81 10.53 -3.49
C GLU A 36 0.28 11.55 -3.13
N ILE A 37 1.17 11.17 -2.23
CA ILE A 37 2.40 11.88 -1.89
C ILE A 37 3.55 10.95 -2.26
N ALA A 38 4.28 11.26 -3.32
CA ALA A 38 5.44 10.46 -3.73
C ALA A 38 6.72 11.04 -3.12
N VAL A 39 7.39 10.25 -2.30
CA VAL A 39 8.71 10.59 -1.78
C VAL A 39 9.72 10.24 -2.85
N PHE A 40 10.45 11.25 -3.34
CA PHE A 40 11.44 11.04 -4.38
C PHE A 40 12.59 12.04 -4.24
N CYS A 41 13.82 11.52 -4.17
CA CYS A 41 15.02 12.35 -4.18
C CYS A 41 15.33 12.79 -5.61
N LYS A 42 15.31 14.11 -5.88
CA LYS A 42 15.62 14.64 -7.21
C LYS A 42 17.03 14.23 -7.64
N HIS A 43 17.13 13.61 -8.82
CA HIS A 43 18.41 13.25 -9.44
C HIS A 43 19.23 14.53 -9.72
N SER A 44 20.37 14.66 -9.06
CA SER A 44 21.54 15.34 -9.59
C SER A 44 22.57 14.26 -9.93
N ASN A 45 23.53 14.54 -10.81
CA ASN A 45 24.60 13.58 -11.13
C ASN A 45 25.39 13.11 -9.90
N SER A 46 25.31 13.85 -8.79
CA SER A 46 25.89 13.56 -7.48
C SER A 46 25.00 12.74 -6.52
N THR A 47 23.73 12.44 -6.84
CA THR A 47 22.79 11.79 -5.90
C THR A 47 22.36 10.37 -6.28
N LYS A 48 23.06 9.69 -7.20
CA LYS A 48 22.80 8.28 -7.52
C LYS A 48 22.83 7.36 -6.28
N SER A 49 23.64 7.70 -5.28
CA SER A 49 23.73 6.96 -4.02
C SER A 49 22.46 7.00 -3.16
N LEU A 50 21.61 8.02 -3.30
CA LEU A 50 20.39 8.17 -2.50
C LEU A 50 19.22 7.32 -3.02
N LEU A 51 19.38 6.67 -4.17
CA LEU A 51 18.37 5.80 -4.76
C LEU A 51 18.17 4.52 -3.95
N PHE A 52 19.18 4.12 -3.20
CA PHE A 52 19.21 2.86 -2.45
C PHE A 52 19.26 3.11 -0.94
N GLY A 53 18.61 4.19 -0.49
CA GLY A 53 18.59 4.58 0.92
C GLY A 53 20.00 4.77 1.48
N GLU A 54 20.28 4.09 2.59
CA GLU A 54 21.57 4.12 3.29
C GLU A 54 22.61 3.15 2.69
N ALA A 55 22.21 2.22 1.80
CA ALA A 55 23.07 1.11 1.38
C ALA A 55 24.27 1.50 0.48
N GLN A 56 24.19 2.65 -0.20
CA GLN A 56 25.28 3.17 -1.05
C GLN A 56 26.05 4.35 -0.45
N LEU A 57 25.79 4.70 0.81
CA LEU A 57 26.49 5.82 1.43
C LEU A 57 27.86 5.35 1.97
N SER A 58 28.93 5.86 1.37
CA SER A 58 30.32 5.50 1.66
C SER A 58 30.85 6.06 2.98
N SER A 59 30.27 7.15 3.48
CA SER A 59 30.61 7.77 4.76
C SER A 59 29.35 8.27 5.46
N TYR A 60 28.93 7.58 6.52
CA TYR A 60 27.84 8.04 7.36
C TYR A 60 28.36 9.02 8.41
N CYS A 61 27.81 10.23 8.44
CA CYS A 61 28.06 11.21 9.51
C CYS A 61 27.18 10.98 10.75
N TYR A 62 26.19 10.08 10.69
CA TYR A 62 25.25 9.78 11.78
C TYR A 62 25.59 8.52 12.59
N ASN A 63 26.87 8.15 12.68
CA ASN A 63 27.36 6.88 13.27
C ASN A 63 26.98 6.63 14.74
N LYS A 64 26.36 7.58 15.44
CA LYS A 64 25.99 7.45 16.86
C LYS A 64 24.60 6.85 17.08
N THR A 65 23.66 7.00 16.15
CA THR A 65 22.30 6.47 16.30
C THR A 65 22.20 5.13 15.56
N PRO A 66 21.59 4.07 16.14
CA PRO A 66 21.36 2.82 15.41
C PRO A 66 20.51 3.02 14.13
N GLU A 67 20.81 2.27 13.07
CA GLU A 67 20.12 2.33 11.77
C GLU A 67 18.62 2.13 11.91
N GLU A 68 18.22 1.15 12.73
CA GLU A 68 16.81 0.81 12.94
C GLU A 68 16.03 1.99 13.53
N LYS A 69 16.65 2.71 14.48
CA LYS A 69 16.04 3.89 15.09
C LYS A 69 15.90 5.03 14.09
N ARG A 70 16.95 5.32 13.30
CA ARG A 70 16.88 6.35 12.25
C ARG A 70 15.79 6.04 11.23
N LEU A 71 15.63 4.78 10.87
CA LEU A 71 14.62 4.35 9.91
C LEU A 71 13.20 4.49 10.48
N VAL A 72 12.99 4.15 11.76
CA VAL A 72 11.72 4.42 12.47
C VAL A 72 11.42 5.92 12.47
N ASP A 73 12.38 6.75 12.89
CA ASP A 73 12.21 8.21 12.95
C ASP A 73 11.88 8.80 11.56
N TYR A 74 12.51 8.26 10.50
CA TYR A 74 12.23 8.65 9.13
C TYR A 74 10.82 8.25 8.67
N ILE A 75 10.40 7.02 8.95
CA ILE A 75 9.05 6.54 8.60
C ILE A 75 7.98 7.34 9.37
N ASP A 76 8.21 7.63 10.65
CA ASP A 76 7.35 8.47 11.48
C ASP A 76 7.22 9.89 10.90
N LEU A 77 8.33 10.48 10.44
CA LEU A 77 8.30 11.76 9.73
C LEU A 77 7.43 11.69 8.47
N LEU A 78 7.58 10.66 7.64
CA LEU A 78 6.78 10.47 6.43
C LEU A 78 5.29 10.34 6.77
N ALA A 79 4.96 9.54 7.78
CA ALA A 79 3.60 9.34 8.26
C ALA A 79 2.99 10.66 8.77
N ASN A 80 3.76 11.43 9.53
CA ASN A 80 3.34 12.75 10.02
C ASN A 80 3.08 13.74 8.87
N ILE A 81 3.92 13.75 7.83
CA ILE A 81 3.69 14.57 6.63
C ILE A 81 2.35 14.20 5.98
N ALA A 82 2.11 12.90 5.74
CA ALA A 82 0.86 12.43 5.17
C ALA A 82 -0.35 12.77 6.04
N ASN A 83 -0.22 12.61 7.35
CA ASN A 83 -1.26 12.92 8.33
C ASN A 83 -1.60 14.41 8.34
N ASN A 84 -0.61 15.30 8.32
CA ASN A 84 -0.84 16.75 8.28
C ASN A 84 -1.55 17.17 6.98
N VAL A 85 -1.16 16.61 5.84
CA VAL A 85 -1.86 16.82 4.55
C VAL A 85 -3.30 16.31 4.66
N HIS A 86 -3.50 15.12 5.21
CA HIS A 86 -4.81 14.50 5.36
C HIS A 86 -5.73 15.36 6.23
N GLN A 87 -5.25 15.80 7.41
CA GLN A 87 -6.00 16.66 8.31
C GLN A 87 -6.35 18.00 7.65
N HIS A 88 -5.41 18.62 6.95
CA HIS A 88 -5.64 19.90 6.27
C HIS A 88 -6.80 19.85 5.26
N PHE A 89 -6.88 18.79 4.45
CA PHE A 89 -7.91 18.69 3.41
C PHE A 89 -9.24 18.11 3.92
N ASN A 90 -9.17 17.12 4.81
CA ASN A 90 -10.33 16.28 5.13
C ASN A 90 -10.99 16.61 6.47
N TYR A 91 -10.31 17.33 7.36
CA TYR A 91 -10.85 17.65 8.68
C TYR A 91 -11.39 19.09 8.73
N ALA A 92 -12.36 19.28 9.59
CA ALA A 92 -12.87 20.59 9.99
C ALA A 92 -12.87 20.67 11.51
N GLN A 93 -12.64 21.86 12.03
CA GLN A 93 -12.78 22.13 13.45
C GLN A 93 -14.27 22.24 13.78
N ASN A 94 -14.75 21.44 14.73
CA ASN A 94 -16.12 21.56 15.24
C ASN A 94 -16.22 22.75 16.22
N GLY A 95 -17.45 23.10 16.62
CA GLY A 95 -17.70 24.19 17.58
C GLY A 95 -17.05 24.01 18.96
N LEU A 96 -16.52 22.83 19.26
CA LEU A 96 -15.79 22.48 20.49
C LEU A 96 -14.27 22.47 20.30
N ARG A 97 -13.77 23.04 19.21
CA ARG A 97 -12.34 23.04 18.82
C ARG A 97 -11.74 21.66 18.58
N GLN A 98 -12.54 20.61 18.46
CA GLN A 98 -12.07 19.28 18.10
C GLN A 98 -12.06 19.13 16.58
N TYR A 99 -11.02 18.49 16.05
CA TYR A 99 -10.95 18.19 14.62
C TYR A 99 -11.74 16.90 14.33
N GLN A 100 -12.71 16.99 13.43
CA GLN A 100 -13.47 15.85 12.94
C GLN A 100 -13.36 15.78 11.43
N ILE A 101 -13.33 14.56 10.88
CA ILE A 101 -13.37 14.36 9.44
C ILE A 101 -14.71 14.85 8.88
N LYS A 102 -14.67 15.54 7.75
CA LYS A 102 -15.88 16.01 7.05
C LYS A 102 -16.65 14.80 6.52
N LYS A 103 -17.99 14.82 6.63
CA LYS A 103 -18.85 13.67 6.28
C LYS A 103 -18.67 13.25 4.82
N GLU A 104 -18.49 14.19 3.92
CA GLU A 104 -18.26 13.97 2.49
C GLU A 104 -16.83 13.49 2.15
N ARG A 105 -15.95 13.39 3.15
CA ARG A 105 -14.53 12.98 3.01
C ARG A 105 -14.22 11.65 3.70
N LEU A 106 -15.23 10.92 4.18
CA LEU A 106 -15.06 9.63 4.87
C LEU A 106 -14.40 8.55 3.98
N ASN A 107 -14.44 8.71 2.65
CA ASN A 107 -13.80 7.82 1.68
C ASN A 107 -12.56 8.42 1.02
N ASP A 108 -12.06 9.55 1.53
CA ASP A 108 -10.84 10.18 1.03
C ASP A 108 -9.63 9.59 1.77
N ILE A 109 -8.66 9.09 1.00
CA ILE A 109 -7.39 8.56 1.47
C ILE A 109 -6.27 9.54 1.15
N THR A 110 -5.32 9.67 2.07
CA THR A 110 -4.01 10.28 1.77
C THR A 110 -2.94 9.23 1.94
N ARG A 111 -2.25 8.90 0.84
CA ARG A 111 -1.19 7.90 0.83
C ARG A 111 0.15 8.56 0.57
N ILE A 112 1.16 8.20 1.36
CA ILE A 112 2.55 8.50 1.07
C ILE A 112 3.28 7.25 0.59
N SER A 113 3.99 7.36 -0.54
CA SER A 113 4.67 6.24 -1.17
C SER A 113 6.14 6.54 -1.39
N THR A 114 6.98 5.54 -1.17
CA THR A 114 8.42 5.57 -1.44
C THR A 114 8.75 4.73 -2.68
N HIS A 115 9.87 5.02 -3.32
CA HIS A 115 10.36 4.27 -4.48
C HIS A 115 11.15 3.03 -4.04
N GLU A 116 11.13 1.96 -4.82
CA GLU A 116 11.90 0.73 -4.55
C GLU A 116 13.34 1.03 -4.10
N PHE A 117 13.80 0.35 -3.04
CA PHE A 117 15.08 0.52 -2.36
C PHE A 117 15.24 1.78 -1.49
N ALA A 118 14.22 2.64 -1.34
CA ALA A 118 14.35 3.85 -0.54
C ALA A 118 14.71 3.60 0.94
N LEU A 119 14.37 2.42 1.47
CA LEU A 119 14.51 2.08 2.89
C LEU A 119 15.59 1.02 3.14
N TYR A 120 16.51 0.86 2.19
CA TYR A 120 17.67 -0.02 2.36
C TYR A 120 18.67 0.60 3.35
N THR A 121 19.20 -0.24 4.23
CA THR A 121 20.20 0.12 5.26
C THR A 121 21.61 -0.28 4.81
N SER A 122 22.67 0.05 5.57
CA SER A 122 24.05 -0.35 5.17
C SER A 122 24.24 -1.87 5.10
N LYS A 123 23.44 -2.61 5.89
CA LYS A 123 23.33 -4.07 5.89
C LYS A 123 21.87 -4.47 5.77
N PRO A 124 21.54 -5.60 5.13
CA PRO A 124 20.17 -6.07 5.09
C PRO A 124 19.71 -6.51 6.50
N PHE A 125 18.43 -6.36 6.77
CA PHE A 125 17.80 -6.75 8.03
C PHE A 125 17.78 -8.27 8.18
N THR A 126 17.99 -8.77 9.39
CA THR A 126 17.54 -10.13 9.73
C THR A 126 16.05 -10.12 10.01
N PHE A 127 15.37 -11.28 9.95
CA PHE A 127 13.95 -11.37 10.35
C PHE A 127 13.65 -10.75 11.69
N LYS A 128 14.47 -11.05 12.69
CA LYS A 128 14.25 -10.55 14.05
C LYS A 128 14.27 -9.02 14.07
N LYS A 129 15.23 -8.40 13.37
CA LYS A 129 15.31 -6.94 13.28
C LYS A 129 14.16 -6.36 12.47
N PHE A 130 13.80 -6.97 11.34
CA PHE A 130 12.67 -6.52 10.52
C PHE A 130 11.34 -6.60 11.29
N ASN A 131 11.09 -7.69 12.02
CA ASN A 131 9.89 -7.84 12.85
C ASN A 131 9.84 -6.82 13.99
N ASN A 132 10.98 -6.48 14.60
CA ASN A 132 11.04 -5.41 15.59
C ASN A 132 10.72 -4.04 14.96
N LEU A 133 11.26 -3.76 13.77
CA LEU A 133 10.96 -2.54 13.01
C LEU A 133 9.46 -2.45 12.70
N VAL A 134 8.83 -3.53 12.21
CA VAL A 134 7.39 -3.57 11.93
C VAL A 134 6.57 -3.25 13.19
N LYS A 135 6.95 -3.76 14.37
CA LYS A 135 6.26 -3.44 15.63
C LYS A 135 6.34 -1.96 16.00
N GLU A 136 7.49 -1.33 15.78
CA GLU A 136 7.62 0.12 16.01
C GLU A 136 6.80 0.92 14.98
N ILE A 137 6.76 0.49 13.72
CA ILE A 137 5.88 1.08 12.69
C ILE A 137 4.41 0.92 13.08
N GLU A 138 3.97 -0.26 13.53
CA GLU A 138 2.60 -0.49 14.00
C GLU A 138 2.26 0.44 15.18
N LYS A 139 3.19 0.59 16.13
CA LYS A 139 3.01 1.48 17.28
C LYS A 139 2.88 2.94 16.86
N SER A 140 3.72 3.41 15.94
CA SER A 140 3.65 4.78 15.39
C SER A 140 2.36 4.99 14.57
N ALA A 141 1.96 4.01 13.76
CA ALA A 141 0.75 4.07 12.92
C ALA A 141 -0.55 4.30 13.72
N LYS A 142 -0.57 3.91 15.00
CA LYS A 142 -1.69 4.18 15.94
C LYS A 142 -1.91 5.65 16.25
N LEU A 143 -0.89 6.48 16.04
CA LEU A 143 -0.91 7.90 16.37
C LEU A 143 -1.52 8.77 15.25
N TYR A 144 -1.67 8.22 14.04
CA TYR A 144 -2.16 8.97 12.88
C TYR A 144 -3.63 8.66 12.59
N CYS A 145 -4.26 9.57 11.84
CA CYS A 145 -5.65 9.47 11.44
C CYS A 145 -5.93 8.20 10.59
N GLU A 146 -7.15 7.68 10.70
CA GLU A 146 -7.68 6.70 9.75
C GLU A 146 -7.69 7.28 8.32
N ASN A 147 -7.66 6.40 7.31
CA ASN A 147 -7.48 6.75 5.89
C ASN A 147 -6.13 7.44 5.54
N VAL A 148 -5.17 7.51 6.47
CA VAL A 148 -3.76 7.80 6.16
C VAL A 148 -3.05 6.49 5.88
N HIS A 149 -2.52 6.33 4.67
CA HIS A 149 -1.86 5.10 4.23
C HIS A 149 -0.39 5.35 3.90
N MET A 150 0.44 4.32 3.98
CA MET A 150 1.84 4.37 3.57
C MET A 150 2.20 3.18 2.69
N LEU A 151 2.87 3.42 1.56
CA LEU A 151 3.60 2.40 0.82
C LEU A 151 5.10 2.59 1.08
N LEU A 152 5.63 1.77 1.97
CA LEU A 152 7.03 1.71 2.36
C LEU A 152 7.74 0.70 1.46
N SER A 153 8.28 1.18 0.35
CA SER A 153 9.02 0.42 -0.65
C SER A 153 10.44 0.94 -0.68
N SER A 154 11.47 0.14 -0.46
CA SER A 154 11.42 -1.21 0.08
C SER A 154 12.56 -1.44 1.06
N PHE A 155 12.49 -2.53 1.81
CA PHE A 155 13.46 -2.99 2.79
C PHE A 155 14.21 -4.21 2.26
N ALA A 156 15.51 -4.31 2.56
CA ALA A 156 16.30 -5.50 2.30
C ALA A 156 16.23 -6.42 3.53
N VAL A 157 15.69 -7.63 3.37
CA VAL A 157 15.54 -8.61 4.47
C VAL A 157 16.23 -9.92 4.10
N VAL A 158 17.08 -10.45 4.95
CA VAL A 158 17.79 -11.71 4.73
C VAL A 158 16.97 -12.88 5.26
N ASN A 159 16.77 -13.90 4.42
CA ASN A 159 16.10 -15.12 4.83
C ASN A 159 17.02 -16.13 5.55
N LYS A 160 16.46 -17.28 5.96
CA LYS A 160 17.24 -18.35 6.62
C LYS A 160 18.31 -18.93 5.69
N ALA A 161 18.06 -18.90 4.38
CA ALA A 161 18.98 -19.32 3.32
C ALA A 161 20.01 -18.24 2.93
N LYS A 162 20.11 -17.13 3.68
CA LYS A 162 21.00 -15.98 3.41
C LYS A 162 20.71 -15.21 2.10
N GLN A 163 19.57 -15.47 1.47
CA GLN A 163 19.10 -14.71 0.32
C GLN A 163 18.52 -13.37 0.78
N VAL A 164 18.81 -12.30 0.05
CA VAL A 164 18.22 -10.98 0.30
C VAL A 164 16.86 -10.91 -0.38
N LEU A 165 15.90 -10.32 0.31
CA LEU A 165 14.52 -10.17 -0.13
C LEU A 165 14.15 -8.70 -0.17
N ASN A 166 13.48 -8.30 -1.26
CA ASN A 166 13.05 -6.95 -1.51
C ASN A 166 11.60 -6.84 -1.03
N THR A 167 11.43 -6.39 0.22
CA THR A 167 10.16 -6.46 0.94
C THR A 167 9.56 -5.07 1.09
N CYS A 168 8.27 -4.94 0.79
CA CYS A 168 7.51 -3.71 0.97
C CYS A 168 6.51 -3.88 2.12
N LEU A 169 6.18 -2.77 2.75
CA LEU A 169 5.06 -2.69 3.68
C LEU A 169 4.00 -1.72 3.13
N TYR A 170 2.75 -2.13 3.14
CA TYR A 170 1.62 -1.22 3.02
C TYR A 170 0.96 -1.08 4.38
N VAL A 171 0.88 0.15 4.88
CA VAL A 171 0.38 0.44 6.23
C VAL A 171 -0.89 1.26 6.11
N GLU A 172 -1.97 0.77 6.70
CA GLU A 172 -3.20 1.51 6.94
C GLU A 172 -3.12 2.04 8.38
N CYS A 173 -3.02 3.36 8.55
CA CYS A 173 -2.96 3.98 9.87
C CYS A 173 -4.35 4.10 10.51
N GLY A 174 -4.36 4.35 11.82
CA GLY A 174 -5.59 4.48 12.61
C GLY A 174 -5.45 3.77 13.95
N LYS A 175 -6.52 3.77 14.75
CA LYS A 175 -6.50 3.17 16.10
C LYS A 175 -6.09 1.69 16.08
N ILE A 176 -6.51 0.98 15.04
CA ILE A 176 -6.16 -0.41 14.77
C ILE A 176 -5.48 -0.43 13.40
N PRO A 177 -4.16 -0.21 13.34
CA PRO A 177 -3.46 -0.15 12.07
C PRO A 177 -3.40 -1.55 11.45
N ILE A 178 -3.38 -1.59 10.12
CA ILE A 178 -3.23 -2.83 9.36
C ILE A 178 -1.94 -2.76 8.57
N ILE A 179 -1.10 -3.78 8.66
CA ILE A 179 0.14 -3.87 7.89
C ILE A 179 0.08 -5.07 6.95
N HIS A 180 0.23 -4.81 5.65
CA HIS A 180 0.42 -5.82 4.62
C HIS A 180 1.91 -5.86 4.24
N SER A 181 2.50 -7.05 4.26
CA SER A 181 3.92 -7.24 3.96
C SER A 181 4.07 -8.18 2.79
N PHE A 182 4.58 -7.69 1.68
CA PHE A 182 4.78 -8.49 0.47
C PHE A 182 6.19 -8.29 -0.05
N THR A 183 6.69 -9.33 -0.70
CA THR A 183 8.06 -9.37 -1.20
C THR A 183 8.01 -9.45 -2.72
N LYS A 184 8.95 -8.78 -3.38
CA LYS A 184 9.17 -8.92 -4.83
C LYS A 184 9.24 -10.39 -5.18
N VAL A 185 8.72 -10.79 -6.33
CA VAL A 185 8.72 -12.21 -6.74
C VAL A 185 9.82 -12.49 -7.74
N ARG A 186 10.13 -11.50 -8.59
CA ARG A 186 11.07 -11.67 -9.69
C ARG A 186 12.25 -10.73 -9.55
N PRO A 187 13.47 -11.24 -9.31
CA PRO A 187 14.65 -10.40 -9.24
C PRO A 187 14.91 -9.73 -10.59
N SER A 188 15.51 -8.54 -10.55
CA SER A 188 16.00 -7.83 -11.72
C SER A 188 17.52 -7.75 -11.69
N HIS A 189 18.14 -7.71 -12.87
CA HIS A 189 19.60 -7.55 -13.01
C HIS A 189 20.12 -6.19 -12.50
N ILE A 190 19.22 -5.23 -12.25
CA ILE A 190 19.54 -3.91 -11.67
C ILE A 190 19.29 -3.85 -10.15
N ASP A 191 18.92 -4.96 -9.52
CA ASP A 191 18.67 -5.00 -8.08
C ASP A 191 19.98 -4.79 -7.31
N PHE A 192 19.90 -4.08 -6.18
CA PHE A 192 21.08 -3.72 -5.40
C PHE A 192 21.73 -4.93 -4.72
N GLN A 193 23.02 -5.19 -4.97
CA GLN A 193 23.70 -6.31 -4.33
C GLN A 193 24.51 -5.88 -3.11
N TYR A 194 24.20 -6.46 -1.94
CA TYR A 194 25.02 -6.30 -0.74
C TYR A 194 26.32 -7.10 -0.86
N LYS A 195 27.39 -6.61 -0.23
CA LYS A 195 28.65 -7.35 -0.14
C LYS A 195 28.44 -8.61 0.71
N ASN A 196 28.99 -9.74 0.28
CA ASN A 196 28.95 -11.03 0.99
C ASN A 196 27.52 -11.60 1.20
N THR A 197 26.57 -11.23 0.35
CA THR A 197 25.26 -11.89 0.27
C THR A 197 25.10 -12.56 -1.08
N ASP A 198 24.35 -13.65 -1.13
CA ASP A 198 23.96 -14.27 -2.39
C ASP A 198 23.10 -13.33 -3.23
N HIS A 199 23.03 -13.60 -4.53
CA HIS A 199 22.14 -12.87 -5.42
C HIS A 199 20.68 -12.95 -4.94
N PHE A 200 19.89 -11.93 -5.28
CA PHE A 200 18.45 -11.99 -5.13
C PHE A 200 17.90 -13.20 -5.88
N ASP A 201 17.50 -14.23 -5.15
CA ASP A 201 16.81 -15.40 -5.69
C ASP A 201 15.60 -15.72 -4.82
N GLN A 202 14.42 -15.55 -5.42
CA GLN A 202 13.12 -15.81 -4.81
C GLN A 202 12.36 -16.90 -5.58
N THR A 203 13.02 -17.56 -6.53
CA THR A 203 12.39 -18.54 -7.42
C THR A 203 11.97 -19.81 -6.69
N ASN A 204 12.61 -20.14 -5.56
CA ASN A 204 12.44 -21.42 -4.87
C ASN A 204 11.62 -21.38 -3.56
N GLU A 205 11.40 -20.21 -2.92
CA GLU A 205 10.71 -20.13 -1.61
C GLU A 205 9.31 -19.47 -1.63
N SER A 206 8.78 -19.14 -2.82
CA SER A 206 7.51 -18.40 -3.00
C SER A 206 6.21 -19.07 -2.50
N LYS A 207 6.28 -20.20 -1.78
CA LYS A 207 5.08 -20.88 -1.24
C LYS A 207 4.87 -20.75 0.27
N GLU A 208 5.90 -20.42 1.05
CA GLU A 208 5.77 -20.36 2.53
C GLU A 208 6.39 -19.11 3.15
N PHE A 209 6.98 -18.24 2.34
CA PHE A 209 7.74 -17.15 2.89
C PHE A 209 6.85 -16.06 3.51
N THR A 210 6.77 -16.12 4.83
CA THR A 210 6.05 -15.17 5.66
C THR A 210 7.09 -14.46 6.52
N ALA A 211 7.55 -13.27 6.12
CA ALA A 211 8.57 -12.54 6.88
C ALA A 211 8.11 -12.21 8.32
N ILE A 212 6.79 -12.16 8.53
CA ILE A 212 6.16 -11.73 9.77
C ILE A 212 5.08 -12.76 10.17
N PRO A 213 5.07 -13.27 11.42
CA PRO A 213 3.99 -14.16 11.86
C PRO A 213 2.63 -13.46 11.73
N LYS A 214 1.61 -14.20 11.28
CA LYS A 214 0.22 -13.71 11.25
C LYS A 214 -0.22 -13.30 12.65
N THR A 215 -0.50 -12.02 12.83
CA THR A 215 -1.16 -11.46 14.03
C THR A 215 -2.47 -10.80 13.59
N GLU A 216 -3.38 -10.49 14.52
CA GLU A 216 -4.67 -9.86 14.21
C GLU A 216 -4.56 -8.59 13.33
N ASN A 217 -3.44 -7.86 13.44
CA ASN A 217 -3.19 -6.59 12.73
C ASN A 217 -2.31 -6.73 11.47
N ILE A 218 -1.84 -7.94 11.13
CA ILE A 218 -0.96 -8.18 9.96
C ILE A 218 -1.68 -9.17 9.05
N VAL A 219 -2.31 -8.62 8.01
CA VAL A 219 -3.45 -9.27 7.36
C VAL A 219 -3.07 -9.99 6.06
N SER A 220 -2.15 -9.45 5.25
CA SER A 220 -1.81 -10.04 3.95
C SER A 220 -0.30 -10.16 3.69
N HIS A 221 0.05 -11.28 3.06
CA HIS A 221 1.38 -11.56 2.49
C HIS A 221 1.41 -11.46 0.97
N ASP A 222 0.26 -11.15 0.37
CA ASP A 222 0.13 -10.99 -1.06
C ASP A 222 0.20 -9.51 -1.44
N SER A 223 0.73 -9.27 -2.64
CA SER A 223 0.76 -7.94 -3.22
C SER A 223 -0.62 -7.46 -3.70
N VAL A 224 -1.66 -8.28 -3.50
CA VAL A 224 -3.08 -7.96 -3.71
C VAL A 224 -3.82 -8.15 -2.41
N PHE A 225 -4.48 -7.10 -1.94
CA PHE A 225 -5.27 -7.12 -0.71
C PHE A 225 -6.43 -6.14 -0.79
N GLU A 226 -7.33 -6.21 0.16
CA GLU A 226 -8.47 -5.29 0.25
C GLU A 226 -8.29 -4.38 1.46
N PHE A 227 -8.64 -3.10 1.30
CA PHE A 227 -8.78 -2.16 2.42
C PHE A 227 -10.20 -1.58 2.46
N THR A 228 -10.59 -1.09 3.63
CA THR A 228 -11.88 -0.43 3.86
C THR A 228 -11.64 0.99 4.37
N THR A 229 -12.27 1.98 3.74
CA THR A 229 -12.22 3.37 4.22
C THR A 229 -13.05 3.54 5.48
N LEU A 230 -12.82 4.64 6.20
CA LEU A 230 -13.66 5.02 7.34
C LEU A 230 -15.16 5.12 7.00
N GLY A 231 -15.51 5.50 5.77
CA GLY A 231 -16.90 5.54 5.29
C GLY A 231 -17.49 4.19 4.90
N GLY A 232 -16.71 3.09 4.94
CA GLY A 232 -17.17 1.74 4.63
C GLY A 232 -17.05 1.33 3.16
N ALA A 233 -16.48 2.18 2.30
CA ALA A 233 -16.15 1.81 0.93
C ALA A 233 -14.96 0.84 0.93
N ARG A 234 -14.98 -0.16 0.05
CA ARG A 234 -13.89 -1.15 -0.08
C ARG A 234 -13.20 -1.01 -1.42
N CYS A 235 -11.90 -1.30 -1.44
CA CYS A 235 -11.08 -1.27 -2.65
C CYS A 235 -10.07 -2.42 -2.63
N ILE A 236 -9.83 -3.01 -3.80
CA ILE A 236 -8.70 -3.93 -3.98
C ILE A 236 -7.46 -3.11 -4.31
N GLN A 237 -6.45 -3.21 -3.47
CA GLN A 237 -5.12 -2.67 -3.71
C GLN A 237 -4.24 -3.75 -4.34
N CYS A 238 -3.70 -3.45 -5.51
CA CYS A 238 -2.67 -4.23 -6.19
C CYS A 238 -1.36 -3.45 -6.12
N VAL A 239 -0.26 -4.08 -5.70
CA VAL A 239 1.07 -3.48 -5.70
C VAL A 239 2.02 -4.38 -6.46
N ASP A 240 2.77 -3.83 -7.41
CA ASP A 240 3.85 -4.54 -8.08
C ASP A 240 5.18 -3.82 -7.87
N ILE A 241 6.25 -4.59 -7.69
CA ILE A 241 7.60 -4.09 -7.50
C ILE A 241 8.40 -4.31 -8.79
N CYS A 242 8.70 -3.21 -9.49
CA CYS A 242 9.57 -3.21 -10.67
C CYS A 242 9.14 -4.24 -11.74
N LEU A 243 9.91 -5.32 -11.90
CA LEU A 243 9.69 -6.35 -12.92
C LEU A 243 8.38 -7.12 -12.73
N ASP A 244 7.86 -7.19 -11.50
CA ASP A 244 6.57 -7.84 -11.21
C ASP A 244 5.42 -7.18 -12.00
N TYR A 245 5.51 -5.87 -12.25
CA TYR A 245 4.53 -5.13 -13.06
C TYR A 245 4.55 -5.58 -14.53
N ILE A 246 5.74 -5.67 -15.13
CA ILE A 246 5.92 -6.10 -16.52
C ILE A 246 5.39 -7.53 -16.69
N LEU A 247 5.59 -8.38 -15.69
CA LEU A 247 5.12 -9.75 -15.65
C LEU A 247 3.67 -9.90 -15.19
N LYS A 248 2.99 -8.78 -14.90
CA LYS A 248 1.57 -8.71 -14.52
C LYS A 248 1.25 -9.56 -13.29
N HIS A 249 2.14 -9.58 -12.31
CA HIS A 249 2.05 -10.45 -11.13
C HIS A 249 0.73 -10.24 -10.36
N SER A 250 0.45 -9.01 -9.93
CA SER A 250 -0.81 -8.67 -9.23
C SER A 250 -2.07 -9.00 -10.05
N LYS A 251 -2.03 -8.84 -11.38
CA LYS A 251 -3.14 -9.23 -12.27
C LYS A 251 -3.37 -10.74 -12.24
N GLN A 252 -2.31 -11.53 -12.28
CA GLN A 252 -2.41 -12.99 -12.21
C GLN A 252 -3.01 -13.44 -10.87
N ILE A 253 -2.57 -12.84 -9.75
CA ILE A 253 -3.15 -13.11 -8.42
C ILE A 253 -4.64 -12.73 -8.40
N SER A 254 -4.98 -11.50 -8.80
CA SER A 254 -6.36 -11.01 -8.80
C SER A 254 -7.28 -11.90 -9.64
N THR A 255 -6.81 -12.33 -10.82
CA THR A 255 -7.57 -13.23 -11.71
C THR A 255 -7.80 -14.59 -11.07
N LYS A 256 -6.82 -15.14 -10.34
CA LYS A 256 -6.98 -16.40 -9.60
C LYS A 256 -8.00 -16.27 -8.48
N VAL A 257 -7.99 -15.16 -7.75
CA VAL A 257 -8.95 -14.90 -6.66
C VAL A 257 -10.38 -14.77 -7.21
N ILE A 258 -10.56 -13.99 -8.27
CA ILE A 258 -11.87 -13.77 -8.91
C ILE A 258 -12.44 -15.08 -9.48
N ASN A 259 -11.58 -15.92 -10.07
CA ASN A 259 -11.99 -17.18 -10.70
C ASN A 259 -11.84 -18.41 -9.77
N ALA A 260 -11.63 -18.21 -8.46
CA ALA A 260 -11.39 -19.31 -7.54
C ALA A 260 -12.66 -20.18 -7.42
N PRO A 261 -12.57 -21.51 -7.60
CA PRO A 261 -13.74 -22.41 -7.56
C PRO A 261 -14.42 -22.48 -6.18
N GLY A 262 -13.81 -21.92 -5.13
CA GLY A 262 -14.36 -21.81 -3.78
C GLY A 262 -14.89 -20.42 -3.41
N LEU A 263 -14.91 -19.45 -4.34
CA LEU A 263 -15.49 -18.14 -4.06
C LEU A 263 -17.00 -18.30 -3.84
N SER A 264 -17.48 -17.95 -2.64
CA SER A 264 -18.90 -18.07 -2.32
C SER A 264 -19.74 -17.29 -3.34
N PRO A 265 -20.87 -17.84 -3.84
CA PRO A 265 -21.81 -17.09 -4.68
C PRO A 265 -22.36 -15.82 -4.02
N THR A 266 -22.21 -15.70 -2.70
CA THR A 266 -22.62 -14.53 -1.91
C THR A 266 -21.48 -13.56 -1.60
N ALA A 267 -20.25 -13.86 -2.04
CA ALA A 267 -19.11 -12.99 -1.85
C ALA A 267 -19.30 -11.70 -2.65
N ILE A 268 -19.28 -10.56 -1.96
CA ILE A 268 -19.30 -9.25 -2.58
C ILE A 268 -17.85 -8.79 -2.73
N LEU A 269 -17.37 -8.75 -3.97
CA LEU A 269 -16.10 -8.12 -4.33
C LEU A 269 -16.34 -6.62 -4.57
N PRO A 270 -15.45 -5.73 -4.10
CA PRO A 270 -15.52 -4.33 -4.48
C PRO A 270 -15.25 -4.18 -5.98
N LEU A 271 -15.97 -3.26 -6.62
CA LEU A 271 -15.79 -2.93 -8.03
C LEU A 271 -14.55 -2.06 -8.28
N GLN A 272 -14.02 -1.44 -7.23
CA GLN A 272 -12.89 -0.52 -7.29
C GLN A 272 -11.58 -1.27 -7.06
N MET A 273 -10.61 -1.01 -7.94
CA MET A 273 -9.26 -1.56 -7.84
C MET A 273 -8.24 -0.45 -8.11
N ASN A 274 -7.24 -0.34 -7.25
CA ASN A 274 -6.12 0.59 -7.40
C ASN A 274 -4.83 -0.21 -7.63
N HIS A 275 -4.11 0.07 -8.72
CA HIS A 275 -2.83 -0.59 -9.02
C HIS A 275 -1.66 0.37 -8.83
N LEU A 276 -0.78 0.04 -7.88
CA LEU A 276 0.46 0.75 -7.61
C LEU A 276 1.65 0.00 -8.19
N VAL A 277 2.60 0.75 -8.74
CA VAL A 277 3.89 0.24 -9.16
C VAL A 277 4.97 1.03 -8.46
N THR A 278 5.87 0.33 -7.77
CA THR A 278 7.04 0.93 -7.14
C THR A 278 8.30 0.45 -7.86
N SER A 279 9.19 1.38 -8.21
CA SER A 279 10.42 1.12 -8.97
C SER A 279 11.46 2.18 -8.67
N ASN A 280 12.73 1.79 -8.65
CA ASN A 280 13.85 2.71 -8.47
C ASN A 280 14.19 3.48 -9.76
N THR A 281 13.79 2.94 -10.91
CA THR A 281 13.97 3.61 -12.21
C THR A 281 12.64 4.20 -12.64
N LEU A 282 12.48 5.52 -12.43
CA LEU A 282 11.38 6.29 -13.02
C LEU A 282 11.67 6.67 -14.48
N GLY A 283 12.74 6.10 -15.08
CA GLY A 283 13.37 6.54 -16.33
C GLY A 283 12.42 6.69 -17.51
N ARG A 284 11.24 6.07 -17.46
CA ARG A 284 10.08 6.40 -18.30
C ARG A 284 8.79 6.12 -17.53
N LEU A 285 8.46 6.93 -16.52
CA LEU A 285 7.05 7.07 -16.14
C LEU A 285 6.30 7.48 -17.41
N HIS A 286 5.61 6.54 -18.07
CA HIS A 286 4.63 6.88 -19.07
C HIS A 286 3.63 7.79 -18.36
N TRP A 287 3.73 9.09 -18.62
CA TRP A 287 2.84 10.12 -18.07
C TRP A 287 1.35 9.77 -18.30
N ARG A 288 1.08 8.95 -19.32
CA ARG A 288 -0.23 8.36 -19.67
C ARG A 288 -0.78 7.32 -18.69
N GLY A 289 0.03 6.80 -17.76
CA GLY A 289 -0.38 5.80 -16.76
C GLY A 289 -0.63 6.36 -15.36
N ARG A 290 -0.64 7.69 -15.19
CA ARG A 290 -0.86 8.31 -13.88
C ARG A 290 -2.36 8.28 -13.53
N ILE A 291 -2.67 7.72 -12.37
CA ILE A 291 -4.05 7.60 -11.86
C ILE A 291 -4.37 8.71 -10.84
N SER A 292 -3.36 9.42 -10.31
CA SER A 292 -3.58 10.47 -9.30
C SER A 292 -3.55 11.88 -9.91
N ASP A 293 -4.59 12.65 -9.61
CA ASP A 293 -4.78 14.06 -10.02
C ASP A 293 -3.72 15.00 -9.39
N CYS A 294 -3.03 14.56 -8.34
CA CYS A 294 -2.01 15.35 -7.65
C CYS A 294 -0.96 14.44 -7.01
N ILE A 295 0.31 14.62 -7.40
CA ILE A 295 1.46 13.96 -6.76
C ILE A 295 2.27 15.05 -6.07
N PHE A 296 2.30 15.03 -4.74
CA PHE A 296 3.24 15.85 -3.98
C PHE A 296 4.58 15.16 -3.97
N VAL A 297 5.62 15.83 -4.49
CA VAL A 297 6.99 15.32 -4.40
C VAL A 297 7.63 15.92 -3.16
N VAL A 298 7.96 15.07 -2.19
CA VAL A 298 8.70 15.46 -0.99
C VAL A 298 10.16 15.04 -1.15
N ASP A 299 11.08 16.01 -1.09
CA ASP A 299 12.51 15.74 -0.90
C ASP A 299 12.77 15.71 0.61
N PRO A 300 13.21 14.57 1.18
CA PRO A 300 13.43 14.44 2.62
C PRO A 300 14.64 15.25 3.12
N ARG A 301 15.46 15.79 2.21
CA ARG A 301 16.50 16.77 2.56
C ARG A 301 15.76 18.09 2.81
N LEU A 302 15.64 18.48 4.08
CA LEU A 302 14.97 19.67 4.63
C LEU A 302 15.32 21.03 3.98
N THR A 303 16.04 21.06 2.87
CA THR A 303 16.44 22.25 2.11
C THR A 303 15.39 22.78 1.14
N SER A 304 14.33 22.02 0.81
CA SER A 304 13.25 22.55 -0.03
C SER A 304 11.95 21.72 0.03
N ILE A 305 10.96 22.19 0.80
CA ILE A 305 9.57 21.87 0.49
C ILE A 305 9.24 22.66 -0.77
N ALA A 306 9.26 22.02 -1.93
CA ALA A 306 8.78 22.67 -3.15
C ALA A 306 7.29 23.00 -2.98
N THR A 307 6.93 24.26 -3.18
CA THR A 307 5.52 24.67 -3.22
C THR A 307 4.77 23.83 -4.25
N PRO A 308 3.54 23.37 -3.93
CA PRO A 308 2.75 22.57 -4.86
C PRO A 308 2.61 23.32 -6.18
N ARG A 309 2.93 22.66 -7.30
CA ARG A 309 2.48 23.16 -8.60
C ARG A 309 0.99 22.81 -8.70
N PRO A 310 0.08 23.79 -8.77
CA PRO A 310 -1.31 23.49 -9.09
C PRO A 310 -1.34 22.93 -10.52
N LEU A 311 -1.55 21.63 -10.65
CA LEU A 311 -1.98 21.04 -11.91
C LEU A 311 -3.50 21.11 -11.92
N LYS A 312 -4.07 21.58 -13.03
CA LYS A 312 -5.52 21.60 -13.23
C LYS A 312 -6.03 20.16 -13.02
N PRO A 313 -7.03 19.95 -12.16
CA PRO A 313 -7.59 18.63 -11.94
C PRO A 313 -8.31 18.17 -13.19
N GLU A 314 -7.71 17.26 -13.96
CA GLU A 314 -8.45 16.45 -14.92
C GLU A 314 -8.94 15.22 -14.17
N ARG A 315 -10.21 15.25 -13.73
CA ARG A 315 -10.90 14.09 -13.17
C ARG A 315 -10.86 12.97 -14.20
N THR A 316 -9.97 12.00 -14.03
CA THR A 316 -9.93 10.84 -14.91
C THR A 316 -10.76 9.73 -14.25
N ASN A 317 -12.03 9.63 -14.64
CA ASN A 317 -12.87 8.49 -14.27
C ASN A 317 -12.34 7.26 -15.01
N PHE A 318 -11.64 6.35 -14.33
CA PHE A 318 -11.34 5.04 -14.88
C PHE A 318 -12.58 4.15 -14.73
N LEU A 319 -13.40 4.10 -15.80
CA LEU A 319 -14.37 3.04 -15.98
C LEU A 319 -13.64 1.76 -16.37
N LEU A 320 -13.58 0.80 -15.45
CA LEU A 320 -13.13 -0.55 -15.76
C LEU A 320 -14.23 -1.21 -16.63
N ASN A 321 -14.01 -1.27 -17.94
CA ASN A 321 -14.88 -2.02 -18.85
C ASN A 321 -14.68 -3.52 -18.62
N ILE A 322 -15.38 -4.07 -17.63
CA ILE A 322 -15.53 -5.51 -17.45
C ILE A 322 -16.53 -5.98 -18.51
N LYS A 323 -16.03 -6.58 -19.59
CA LYS A 323 -16.89 -7.35 -20.50
C LYS A 323 -17.28 -8.64 -19.79
N PHE A 324 -18.52 -8.71 -19.31
CA PHE A 324 -19.10 -10.00 -18.92
C PHE A 324 -19.24 -10.89 -20.16
N PRO A 325 -18.95 -12.20 -20.07
CA PRO A 325 -19.27 -13.13 -21.14
C PRO A 325 -20.77 -13.09 -21.39
N ALA A 326 -21.15 -12.98 -22.67
CA ALA A 326 -22.55 -13.03 -23.10
C ALA A 326 -23.15 -14.37 -22.65
N GLY A 327 -24.13 -14.34 -21.74
CA GLY A 327 -24.74 -15.57 -21.23
C GLY A 327 -25.47 -15.49 -19.89
N TYR A 328 -25.58 -14.32 -19.25
CA TYR A 328 -26.47 -14.15 -18.09
C TYR A 328 -27.57 -13.13 -18.44
N ASN A 329 -28.68 -13.66 -18.96
CA ASN A 329 -30.00 -13.05 -18.85
C ASN A 329 -30.76 -13.77 -17.74
#